data_AF-A0A2V6RQ76-F1
#
_entry.id   AF-A0A2V6RQ76-F1
#
_cell.length_a   1.000
_cell.length_b   1.000
_cell.length_c   1.000
_cell.angle_alpha   90.00
_cell.angle_beta   90.00
_cell.angle_gamma   90.00
#
_symmetry.space_group_name_H-M   'P 1'
#
loop_
_entity.id
_entity.type
_entity.pdbx_description
1 polymer ?
#
loop_
_entity_poly.entity_id
_entity_poly.type
_entity_poly.pdbx_seq_one_letter_code
_entity_poly.pdbx_strand_id
1 'polypeptide(L)'
;TVAVLGSGVDEFRVGDRVAVEVHKGCERCENCIKGWYTSCLNYGNLAKGHRAKGLTCDGGFAEYAVNHINTLYRLPDSLTFEQACMVTTAASPLWAIDLMGGYMAGETVLVLGPGPIGLMAVQLCKAMGAERVILSGTRDERLEIGRKLGADHIINVRRENLAAKVSEYTSGKGADAILECAGGPSSMQDALENVKRGGRIGVVAWYAGPVEMDMNLAVRSNVRIYAARGEGGMNCGRSLALMSAGKLVADPIISHHFALDQINDAFDTYVNRKGNALKVAIHI
;
A
#
# COMPACT_ATOMS: atom_id res chain seq x y z
N THR A 1 -1.64 12.71 18.49
CA THR A 1 -1.05 14.02 18.85
C THR A 1 0.20 13.82 19.66
N VAL A 2 1.21 14.66 19.51
CA VAL A 2 2.43 14.60 20.35
C VAL A 2 2.09 15.03 21.77
N ALA A 3 2.21 14.11 22.72
CA ALA A 3 1.92 14.37 24.14
C ALA A 3 3.19 14.81 24.92
N VAL A 4 4.32 14.16 24.65
CA VAL A 4 5.60 14.39 25.35
C VAL A 4 6.75 14.22 24.34
N LEU A 5 7.83 14.97 24.54
CA LEU A 5 9.05 14.92 23.73
C LEU A 5 10.20 14.26 24.50
N GLY A 6 11.07 13.56 23.77
CA GLY A 6 12.39 13.20 24.30
C GLY A 6 13.29 14.43 24.43
N SER A 7 14.29 14.38 25.32
CA SER A 7 15.13 15.53 25.66
C SER A 7 15.94 16.14 24.49
N GLY A 8 16.17 15.36 23.43
CA GLY A 8 16.90 15.80 22.23
C GLY A 8 16.04 16.04 21.00
N VAL A 9 14.71 16.09 21.14
CA VAL A 9 13.79 16.32 20.01
C VAL A 9 13.54 17.82 19.86
N ASP A 10 13.88 18.38 18.70
CA ASP A 10 13.66 19.80 18.37
C ASP A 10 12.80 20.00 17.10
N GLU A 11 12.53 18.93 16.34
CA GLU A 11 11.71 18.98 15.14
C GLU A 11 10.22 19.03 15.47
N PHE A 12 9.77 18.59 16.64
CA PHE A 12 8.34 18.53 17.00
C PHE A 12 8.03 19.30 18.27
N ARG A 13 6.75 19.65 18.44
CA ARG A 13 6.23 20.32 19.65
C ARG A 13 5.08 19.51 20.24
N VAL A 14 4.88 19.62 21.55
CA VAL A 14 3.67 19.11 22.21
C VAL A 14 2.45 19.75 21.55
N GLY A 15 1.45 18.93 21.23
CA GLY A 15 0.25 19.34 20.48
C GLY A 15 0.34 19.11 18.96
N ASP A 16 1.52 18.83 18.41
CA ASP A 16 1.65 18.55 16.98
C ASP A 16 0.81 17.31 16.59
N ARG A 17 0.09 17.45 15.47
CA ARG A 17 -0.62 16.35 14.85
C ARG A 17 0.36 15.62 13.94
N VAL A 18 0.45 14.30 14.06
CA VAL A 18 1.44 13.50 13.33
C VAL A 18 0.83 12.23 12.76
N ALA A 19 1.28 11.86 11.57
CA ALA A 19 1.14 10.52 11.00
C ALA A 19 2.39 9.71 11.33
N VAL A 20 2.22 8.39 11.47
CA VAL A 20 3.28 7.46 11.89
C VAL A 20 3.58 6.46 10.79
N GLU A 21 4.86 6.34 10.44
CA GLU A 21 5.38 5.26 9.63
C GLU A 21 5.67 4.02 10.49
N VAL A 22 5.40 2.83 9.97
CA VAL A 22 5.50 1.58 10.75
C VAL A 22 6.95 1.15 10.90
N HIS A 23 7.76 1.30 9.86
CA HIS A 23 9.13 0.80 9.80
C HIS A 23 10.17 1.82 10.28
N LYS A 24 10.76 1.56 11.44
CA LYS A 24 11.97 2.20 11.93
C LYS A 24 13.15 1.25 11.80
N GLY A 25 14.03 1.52 10.84
CA GLY A 25 15.28 0.78 10.70
C GLY A 25 16.21 0.92 11.91
N CYS A 26 17.24 0.09 11.99
CA CYS A 26 18.26 0.22 13.03
C CYS A 26 19.24 1.40 12.84
N GLU A 27 19.15 2.11 11.69
CA GLU A 27 19.97 3.28 11.32
C GLU A 27 21.48 3.05 11.17
N ARG A 28 21.97 1.82 11.35
CA ARG A 28 23.43 1.54 11.33
C ARG A 28 23.87 0.31 10.55
N CYS A 29 22.96 -0.60 10.19
CA CYS A 29 23.31 -1.69 9.28
C CYS A 29 23.41 -1.16 7.85
N GLU A 30 24.14 -1.87 6.99
CA GLU A 30 24.34 -1.43 5.60
C GLU A 30 23.03 -1.15 4.85
N ASN A 31 21.97 -1.94 5.08
CA ASN A 31 20.67 -1.71 4.43
C ASN A 31 20.06 -0.39 4.89
N CYS A 32 20.12 -0.06 6.18
CA CYS A 32 19.61 1.22 6.65
C CYS A 32 20.43 2.40 6.09
N ILE A 33 21.75 2.27 6.04
CA ILE A 33 22.65 3.31 5.51
C ILE A 33 22.37 3.57 4.02
N LYS A 34 22.06 2.51 3.26
CA LYS A 34 21.70 2.59 1.84
C LYS A 34 20.24 3.03 1.58
N GLY A 35 19.45 3.31 2.63
CA GLY A 35 18.03 3.69 2.50
C GLY A 35 17.05 2.50 2.42
N TRP A 36 17.54 1.26 2.44
CA TRP A 36 16.74 0.02 2.47
C TRP A 36 16.28 -0.34 3.88
N TYR A 37 15.82 0.64 4.65
CA TYR A 37 15.55 0.46 6.08
C TYR A 37 14.38 -0.49 6.38
N THR A 38 13.43 -0.67 5.45
CA THR A 38 12.35 -1.67 5.56
C THR A 38 12.89 -3.11 5.49
N SER A 39 14.08 -3.29 4.93
CA SER A 39 14.82 -4.56 4.86
C SER A 39 16.04 -4.55 5.79
N CYS A 40 15.91 -3.93 6.97
CA CYS A 40 16.98 -3.86 7.96
C CYS A 40 17.58 -5.24 8.29
N LEU A 41 18.91 -5.37 8.31
CA LEU A 41 19.59 -6.62 8.70
C LEU A 41 19.45 -6.97 10.19
N ASN A 42 19.02 -6.01 11.01
CA ASN A 42 18.70 -6.21 12.43
C ASN A 42 17.19 -6.30 12.66
N TYR A 43 16.42 -6.75 11.65
CA TYR A 43 14.96 -6.85 11.75
C TYR A 43 14.53 -7.63 12.99
N GLY A 44 13.60 -7.07 13.76
CA GLY A 44 13.13 -7.65 15.02
C GLY A 44 14.08 -7.51 16.22
N ASN A 45 15.31 -7.04 16.03
CA ASN A 45 16.25 -6.86 17.14
C ASN A 45 16.06 -5.49 17.81
N LEU A 46 15.28 -5.49 18.90
CA LEU A 46 14.96 -4.28 19.66
C LEU A 46 16.19 -3.63 20.30
N ALA A 47 17.11 -4.44 20.82
CA ALA A 47 18.37 -3.97 21.41
C ALA A 47 19.26 -3.26 20.39
N LYS A 48 19.09 -3.57 19.10
CA LYS A 48 19.79 -2.89 18.02
C LYS A 48 19.06 -1.70 17.42
N GLY A 49 17.91 -1.31 18.00
CA GLY A 49 17.17 -0.11 17.63
C GLY A 49 16.17 -0.30 16.48
N HIS A 50 15.97 -1.51 15.95
CA HIS A 50 14.92 -1.77 14.95
C HIS A 50 13.53 -1.74 15.62
N ARG A 51 12.53 -1.13 14.99
CA ARG A 51 11.12 -1.21 15.42
C ARG A 51 10.23 -1.31 14.17
N ALA A 52 9.28 -2.23 14.21
CA ALA A 52 8.14 -2.31 13.29
C ALA A 52 6.88 -2.33 14.15
N LYS A 53 6.15 -1.21 14.16
CA LYS A 53 5.03 -0.95 15.07
C LYS A 53 3.90 -1.96 14.89
N GLY A 54 3.44 -2.56 15.98
CA GLY A 54 2.40 -3.59 15.97
C GLY A 54 2.87 -4.97 15.49
N LEU A 55 4.18 -5.15 15.25
CA LEU A 55 4.76 -6.43 14.81
C LEU A 55 5.92 -6.88 15.70
N THR A 56 6.96 -6.04 15.81
CA THR A 56 8.17 -6.37 16.60
C THR A 56 8.20 -5.62 17.94
N CYS A 57 7.32 -4.64 18.10
CA CYS A 57 7.09 -3.89 19.32
C CYS A 57 5.63 -3.43 19.34
N ASP A 58 5.16 -2.93 20.48
CA ASP A 58 3.81 -2.42 20.65
C ASP A 58 3.44 -1.38 19.59
N GLY A 59 2.19 -1.46 19.15
CA GLY A 59 1.60 -0.68 18.06
C GLY A 59 0.74 0.48 18.55
N GLY A 60 -0.19 0.91 17.68
CA GLY A 60 -1.05 2.06 17.91
C GLY A 60 -2.39 1.77 18.60
N PHE A 61 -2.71 0.51 18.95
CA PHE A 61 -3.93 0.18 19.70
C PHE A 61 -3.72 0.41 21.21
N ALA A 62 -3.43 1.66 21.57
CA ALA A 62 -3.15 2.10 22.93
C ALA A 62 -3.37 3.62 23.06
N GLU A 63 -3.70 4.10 24.27
CA GLU A 63 -3.85 5.53 24.57
C GLU A 63 -2.58 6.35 24.26
N TYR A 64 -1.41 5.72 24.41
CA TYR A 64 -0.11 6.31 24.10
C TYR A 64 0.79 5.31 23.38
N ALA A 65 1.54 5.80 22.39
CA ALA A 65 2.56 5.02 21.69
C ALA A 65 3.84 5.84 21.52
N VAL A 66 4.98 5.27 21.91
CA VAL A 66 6.29 5.89 21.74
C VAL A 66 6.78 5.65 20.33
N ASN A 67 7.15 6.70 19.60
CA ASN A 67 7.70 6.62 18.24
C ASN A 67 9.01 7.40 18.14
N HIS A 68 9.88 6.97 17.23
CA HIS A 68 11.12 7.69 16.95
C HIS A 68 10.83 8.81 15.94
N ILE A 69 11.53 9.94 16.04
CA ILE A 69 11.25 11.13 15.23
C ILE A 69 11.32 10.88 13.72
N ASN A 70 12.16 9.93 13.29
CA ASN A 70 12.31 9.58 11.87
C ASN A 70 11.14 8.75 11.29
N THR A 71 10.17 8.36 12.11
CA THR A 71 8.92 7.74 11.63
C THR A 71 7.74 8.69 11.76
N LEU A 72 7.95 9.96 12.07
CA LEU A 72 6.90 10.94 12.26
C LEU A 72 6.84 11.93 11.11
N TYR A 73 5.62 12.18 10.64
CA TYR A 73 5.33 13.18 9.62
C TYR A 73 4.28 14.13 10.18
N ARG A 74 4.49 15.45 10.10
CA ARG A 74 3.47 16.42 10.53
C ARG A 74 2.22 16.28 9.68
N LEU A 75 1.09 16.08 10.33
CA LEU A 75 -0.22 15.99 9.70
C LEU A 75 -0.73 17.41 9.46
N PRO A 76 -0.94 17.85 8.20
CA PRO A 76 -1.50 19.17 7.91
C PRO A 76 -2.96 19.27 8.38
N ASP A 77 -3.40 20.50 8.64
CA ASP A 77 -4.77 20.75 9.15
C ASP A 77 -5.87 20.34 8.18
N SER A 78 -5.56 20.25 6.88
CA SER A 78 -6.45 19.77 5.83
C SER A 78 -6.82 18.29 5.93
N LEU A 79 -6.09 17.49 6.72
CA LEU A 79 -6.32 16.04 6.83
C LEU A 79 -6.75 15.66 8.24
N THR A 80 -7.72 14.75 8.37
CA THR A 80 -8.13 14.19 9.68
C THR A 80 -7.15 13.10 10.16
N PHE A 81 -7.20 12.73 11.44
CA PHE A 81 -6.42 11.59 11.94
C PHE A 81 -6.81 10.28 11.25
N GLU A 82 -8.08 10.11 10.94
CA GLU A 82 -8.60 8.95 10.24
C GLU A 82 -8.04 8.84 8.82
N GLN A 83 -7.98 9.96 8.09
CA GLN A 83 -7.30 10.01 6.80
C GLN A 83 -5.80 9.72 6.95
N ALA A 84 -5.16 10.20 8.01
CA ALA A 84 -3.75 9.91 8.30
C ALA A 84 -3.46 8.41 8.48
N CYS A 85 -4.42 7.61 8.95
CA CYS A 85 -4.28 6.14 9.06
C CYS A 85 -4.12 5.44 7.69
N MET A 86 -4.40 6.13 6.59
CA MET A 86 -4.21 5.62 5.23
C MET A 86 -2.85 5.96 4.62
N VAL A 87 -2.03 6.79 5.28
CA VAL A 87 -0.71 7.21 4.76
C VAL A 87 0.20 6.01 4.50
N THR A 88 0.33 5.08 5.45
CA THR A 88 1.14 3.86 5.27
C THR A 88 0.55 2.94 4.21
N THR A 89 -0.78 2.88 4.11
CA THR A 89 -1.50 2.09 3.10
C THR A 89 -1.27 2.64 1.69
N ALA A 90 -1.11 3.96 1.54
CA ALA A 90 -0.73 4.62 0.29
C ALA A 90 0.76 4.47 -0.02
N ALA A 91 1.61 4.54 1.01
CA ALA A 91 3.04 4.54 0.85
C ALA A 91 3.60 3.18 0.40
N SER A 92 2.97 2.06 0.78
CA SER A 92 3.39 0.72 0.31
C SER A 92 3.31 0.53 -1.20
N PRO A 93 2.18 0.78 -1.90
CA PRO A 93 2.14 0.68 -3.34
C PRO A 93 3.00 1.75 -4.02
N LEU A 94 3.13 2.96 -3.44
CA LEU A 94 4.05 3.97 -3.98
C LEU A 94 5.51 3.50 -3.92
N TRP A 95 5.91 2.78 -2.87
CA TRP A 95 7.22 2.17 -2.77
C TRP A 95 7.45 1.12 -3.86
N ALA A 96 6.47 0.26 -4.14
CA ALA A 96 6.57 -0.67 -5.27
C ALA A 96 6.74 0.05 -6.62
N ILE A 97 6.08 1.19 -6.80
CA ILE A 97 6.19 2.01 -8.00
C ILE A 97 7.60 2.60 -8.13
N ASP A 98 8.20 3.10 -7.04
CA ASP A 98 9.59 3.56 -7.06
C ASP A 98 10.57 2.44 -7.43
N LEU A 99 10.40 1.23 -6.88
CA LEU A 99 11.25 0.08 -7.22
C LEU A 99 11.14 -0.30 -8.69
N MET A 100 9.97 -0.15 -9.28
CA MET A 100 9.72 -0.34 -10.70
C MET A 100 10.31 0.77 -11.59
N GLY A 101 10.93 1.80 -11.02
CA GLY A 101 11.54 2.93 -11.72
C GLY A 101 10.75 4.24 -11.64
N GLY A 102 9.64 4.29 -10.89
CA GLY A 102 8.89 5.51 -10.58
C GLY A 102 8.09 6.14 -11.73
N TYR A 103 8.29 5.69 -12.97
CA TYR A 103 7.56 6.17 -14.13
C TYR A 103 6.20 5.48 -14.24
N MET A 104 5.15 6.26 -14.52
CA MET A 104 3.80 5.77 -14.87
C MET A 104 3.17 6.57 -16.00
N ALA A 105 3.74 7.72 -16.37
CA ALA A 105 3.12 8.66 -17.29
C ALA A 105 2.87 8.00 -18.66
N GLY A 106 1.64 8.08 -19.17
CA GLY A 106 1.31 7.51 -20.48
C GLY A 106 1.30 5.98 -20.54
N GLU A 107 1.43 5.27 -19.41
CA GLU A 107 1.39 3.81 -19.39
C GLU A 107 -0.02 3.27 -19.12
N THR A 108 -0.27 2.04 -19.59
CA THR A 108 -1.41 1.25 -19.11
C THR A 108 -0.99 0.40 -17.92
N VAL A 109 -1.66 0.57 -16.79
CA VAL A 109 -1.39 -0.13 -15.54
C VAL A 109 -2.54 -1.07 -15.18
N LEU A 110 -2.24 -2.32 -14.81
CA LEU A 110 -3.20 -3.24 -14.22
C LEU A 110 -2.96 -3.36 -12.71
N VAL A 111 -3.97 -3.07 -11.91
CA VAL A 111 -3.96 -3.28 -10.46
C VAL A 111 -4.78 -4.52 -10.14
N LEU A 112 -4.16 -5.52 -9.53
CA LEU A 112 -4.83 -6.75 -9.09
C LEU A 112 -5.22 -6.61 -7.63
N GLY A 113 -6.53 -6.69 -7.34
CA GLY A 113 -7.05 -6.71 -5.97
C GLY A 113 -7.62 -5.37 -5.51
N PRO A 114 -8.95 -5.25 -5.33
CA PRO A 114 -9.60 -4.00 -4.91
C PRO A 114 -9.64 -3.89 -3.37
N GLY A 115 -8.53 -4.23 -2.72
CA GLY A 115 -8.34 -3.98 -1.29
C GLY A 115 -7.85 -2.55 -1.03
N PRO A 116 -7.66 -2.13 0.23
CA PRO A 116 -7.20 -0.78 0.54
C PRO A 116 -5.91 -0.39 -0.18
N ILE A 117 -4.94 -1.31 -0.28
CA ILE A 117 -3.68 -1.09 -1.01
C ILE A 117 -3.94 -0.87 -2.51
N GLY A 118 -4.70 -1.76 -3.15
CA GLY A 118 -5.00 -1.63 -4.58
C GLY A 118 -5.82 -0.38 -4.92
N LEU A 119 -6.73 0.04 -4.03
CA LEU A 119 -7.51 1.27 -4.20
C LEU A 119 -6.64 2.53 -4.06
N MET A 120 -5.64 2.52 -3.17
CA MET A 120 -4.62 3.59 -3.15
C MET A 120 -3.71 3.52 -4.38
N ALA A 121 -3.34 2.32 -4.84
CA ALA A 121 -2.53 2.11 -6.04
C ALA A 121 -3.19 2.69 -7.30
N VAL A 122 -4.50 2.49 -7.48
CA VAL A 122 -5.28 3.09 -8.57
C VAL A 122 -5.10 4.61 -8.59
N GLN A 123 -5.33 5.26 -7.44
CA GLN A 123 -5.23 6.72 -7.32
C GLN A 123 -3.80 7.20 -7.57
N LEU A 124 -2.79 6.49 -7.05
CA LEU A 124 -1.37 6.80 -7.27
C LEU A 124 -1.02 6.75 -8.76
N CYS A 125 -1.42 5.70 -9.47
CA CYS A 125 -1.18 5.59 -10.90
C CYS A 125 -1.81 6.74 -11.67
N LYS A 126 -3.06 7.12 -11.37
CA LYS A 126 -3.71 8.29 -11.98
C LYS A 126 -3.00 9.60 -11.63
N ALA A 127 -2.61 9.80 -10.37
CA ALA A 127 -1.88 10.98 -9.93
C ALA A 127 -0.50 11.12 -10.59
N MET A 128 0.11 10.02 -10.99
CA MET A 128 1.39 9.98 -11.72
C MET A 128 1.25 9.97 -13.25
N GLY A 129 0.03 10.16 -13.77
CA GLY A 129 -0.22 10.36 -15.19
C GLY A 129 -0.36 9.09 -16.02
N ALA A 130 -0.70 7.94 -15.40
CA ALA A 130 -1.06 6.74 -16.16
C ALA A 130 -2.18 7.05 -17.17
N GLU A 131 -1.97 6.63 -18.42
CA GLU A 131 -2.97 6.79 -19.49
C GLU A 131 -4.24 6.02 -19.12
N ARG A 132 -4.05 4.77 -18.69
CA ARG A 132 -5.14 3.85 -18.36
C ARG A 132 -4.80 3.05 -17.11
N VAL A 133 -5.75 2.95 -16.19
CA VAL A 133 -5.68 2.10 -15.00
C VAL A 133 -6.84 1.12 -15.04
N ILE A 134 -6.50 -0.16 -15.09
CA ILE A 134 -7.44 -1.28 -15.06
C ILE A 134 -7.38 -1.87 -13.64
N LEU A 135 -8.53 -2.01 -12.97
CA LEU A 135 -8.62 -2.64 -11.66
C LEU A 135 -9.35 -3.98 -11.77
N SER A 136 -8.75 -5.06 -11.29
CA SER A 136 -9.40 -6.38 -11.25
C SER A 136 -9.65 -6.85 -9.83
N GLY A 137 -10.68 -7.69 -9.68
CA GLY A 137 -11.10 -8.18 -8.38
C GLY A 137 -12.29 -9.13 -8.44
N THR A 138 -12.82 -9.48 -7.28
CA THR A 138 -13.89 -10.48 -7.14
C THR A 138 -15.20 -9.92 -6.56
N ARG A 139 -15.22 -8.65 -6.14
CA ARG A 139 -16.34 -8.01 -5.43
C ARG A 139 -16.72 -6.72 -6.11
N ASP A 140 -17.94 -6.67 -6.66
CA ASP A 140 -18.43 -5.54 -7.46
C ASP A 140 -18.44 -4.24 -6.64
N GLU A 141 -18.79 -4.30 -5.35
CA GLU A 141 -18.87 -3.09 -4.50
C GLU A 141 -17.50 -2.44 -4.31
N ARG A 142 -16.41 -3.23 -4.26
CA ARG A 142 -15.05 -2.71 -4.11
C ARG A 142 -14.49 -2.22 -5.43
N LEU A 143 -14.79 -2.91 -6.52
CA LEU A 143 -14.45 -2.46 -7.87
C LEU A 143 -15.10 -1.11 -8.17
N GLU A 144 -16.36 -0.95 -7.78
CA GLU A 144 -17.11 0.29 -7.93
C GLU A 144 -16.51 1.47 -7.13
N ILE A 145 -15.97 1.22 -5.94
CA ILE A 145 -15.13 2.21 -5.23
C ILE A 145 -13.91 2.57 -6.08
N GLY A 146 -13.19 1.58 -6.62
CA GLY A 146 -12.02 1.81 -7.47
C GLY A 146 -12.33 2.64 -8.73
N ARG A 147 -13.49 2.43 -9.34
CA ARG A 147 -13.98 3.25 -10.46
C ARG A 147 -14.15 4.71 -10.07
N LYS A 148 -14.77 4.97 -8.91
CA LYS A 148 -14.92 6.33 -8.35
C LYS A 148 -13.57 6.98 -7.99
N LEU A 149 -12.59 6.16 -7.63
CA LEU A 149 -11.23 6.57 -7.31
C LEU A 149 -10.32 6.69 -8.55
N GLY A 150 -10.85 6.48 -9.76
CA GLY A 150 -10.15 6.79 -11.01
C GLY A 150 -9.70 5.59 -11.85
N ALA A 151 -10.09 4.36 -11.51
CA ALA A 151 -9.91 3.24 -12.43
C ALA A 151 -10.75 3.48 -13.71
N ASP A 152 -10.09 3.46 -14.87
CA ASP A 152 -10.74 3.64 -16.17
C ASP A 152 -11.57 2.42 -16.56
N HIS A 153 -11.10 1.23 -16.16
CA HIS A 153 -11.81 -0.03 -16.32
C HIS A 153 -11.80 -0.85 -15.03
N ILE A 154 -12.89 -1.56 -14.79
CA ILE A 154 -13.00 -2.55 -13.72
C ILE A 154 -13.31 -3.92 -14.31
N ILE A 155 -12.76 -4.98 -13.73
CA ILE A 155 -12.96 -6.36 -14.18
C ILE A 155 -13.32 -7.23 -12.98
N ASN A 156 -14.50 -7.85 -13.01
CA ASN A 156 -14.84 -8.87 -12.04
C ASN A 156 -14.45 -10.25 -12.58
N VAL A 157 -13.35 -10.80 -12.05
CA VAL A 157 -12.78 -12.07 -12.54
C VAL A 157 -13.63 -13.31 -12.23
N ARG A 158 -14.73 -13.16 -11.48
CA ARG A 158 -15.74 -14.23 -11.31
C ARG A 158 -16.73 -14.30 -12.47
N ARG A 159 -16.82 -13.24 -13.28
CA ARG A 159 -17.82 -13.07 -14.35
C ARG A 159 -17.17 -12.91 -15.72
N GLU A 160 -15.96 -12.36 -15.75
CA GLU A 160 -15.22 -12.02 -16.95
C GLU A 160 -13.86 -12.72 -16.96
N ASN A 161 -13.35 -13.03 -18.16
CA ASN A 161 -11.99 -13.54 -18.32
C ASN A 161 -11.00 -12.36 -18.29
N LEU A 162 -10.08 -12.37 -17.30
CA LEU A 162 -9.12 -11.30 -17.09
C LEU A 162 -8.26 -11.04 -18.34
N ALA A 163 -7.65 -12.09 -18.91
CA ALA A 163 -6.77 -11.99 -20.07
C ALA A 163 -7.47 -11.42 -21.31
N ALA A 164 -8.70 -11.85 -21.57
CA ALA A 164 -9.50 -11.34 -22.69
C ALA A 164 -9.80 -9.85 -22.54
N LYS A 165 -10.20 -9.40 -21.34
CA LYS A 165 -10.52 -7.99 -21.07
C LYS A 165 -9.27 -7.10 -21.08
N VAL A 166 -8.17 -7.55 -20.48
CA VAL A 166 -6.90 -6.80 -20.54
C VAL A 166 -6.41 -6.71 -21.98
N SER A 167 -6.47 -7.80 -22.75
CA SER A 167 -6.14 -7.80 -24.18
C SER A 167 -6.99 -6.79 -24.96
N GLU A 168 -8.31 -6.76 -24.75
CA GLU A 168 -9.22 -5.77 -25.34
C GLU A 168 -8.78 -4.33 -25.02
N TYR A 169 -8.54 -4.03 -23.74
CA TYR A 169 -8.18 -2.68 -23.28
C TYR A 169 -6.74 -2.25 -23.62
N THR A 170 -5.91 -3.18 -24.09
CA THR A 170 -4.49 -2.94 -24.43
C THR A 170 -4.18 -3.24 -25.90
N SER A 171 -5.20 -3.51 -26.72
CA SER A 171 -5.04 -3.91 -28.12
C SER A 171 -4.10 -5.13 -28.28
N GLY A 172 -4.23 -6.11 -27.40
CA GLY A 172 -3.45 -7.35 -27.38
C GLY A 172 -2.03 -7.23 -26.82
N LYS A 173 -1.62 -6.06 -26.32
CA LYS A 173 -0.24 -5.83 -25.85
C LYS A 173 0.00 -6.31 -24.43
N GLY A 174 -1.02 -6.34 -23.57
CA GLY A 174 -0.87 -6.43 -22.12
C GLY A 174 -0.55 -5.08 -21.46
N ALA A 175 -0.57 -5.03 -20.13
CA ALA A 175 -0.27 -3.82 -19.36
C ALA A 175 1.24 -3.54 -19.29
N ASP A 176 1.65 -2.28 -19.37
CA ASP A 176 3.06 -1.88 -19.26
C ASP A 176 3.63 -2.14 -17.86
N ALA A 177 2.78 -1.93 -16.84
CA ALA A 177 3.08 -2.22 -15.44
C ALA A 177 1.90 -2.92 -14.76
N ILE A 178 2.20 -3.77 -13.79
CA ILE A 178 1.20 -4.41 -12.93
C ILE A 178 1.54 -4.17 -11.47
N LEU A 179 0.54 -3.79 -10.68
CA LEU A 179 0.61 -3.79 -9.22
C LEU A 179 -0.19 -4.96 -8.68
N GLU A 180 0.51 -5.95 -8.15
CA GLU A 180 -0.10 -7.09 -7.49
C GLU A 180 -0.39 -6.70 -6.03
N CYS A 181 -1.68 -6.59 -5.69
CA CYS A 181 -2.19 -6.14 -4.39
C CYS A 181 -3.28 -7.11 -3.84
N ALA A 182 -3.47 -8.27 -4.47
CA ALA A 182 -4.52 -9.24 -4.15
C ALA A 182 -4.04 -10.31 -3.17
N GLY A 183 -2.80 -10.79 -3.31
CA GLY A 183 -2.21 -11.85 -2.48
C GLY A 183 -2.87 -13.21 -2.65
N GLY A 184 -3.57 -13.42 -3.78
CA GLY A 184 -4.24 -14.67 -4.10
C GLY A 184 -3.28 -15.70 -4.71
N PRO A 185 -3.56 -17.01 -4.60
CA PRO A 185 -2.66 -18.07 -5.08
C PRO A 185 -2.38 -18.02 -6.60
N SER A 186 -3.33 -17.52 -7.41
CA SER A 186 -3.15 -17.34 -8.86
C SER A 186 -2.62 -15.97 -9.26
N SER A 187 -2.61 -14.99 -8.35
CA SER A 187 -2.47 -13.56 -8.72
C SER A 187 -1.14 -13.22 -9.38
N MET A 188 -0.05 -13.93 -9.06
CA MET A 188 1.23 -13.78 -9.75
C MET A 188 1.21 -14.34 -11.18
N GLN A 189 0.57 -15.49 -11.39
CA GLN A 189 0.39 -16.06 -12.72
C GLN A 189 -0.52 -15.14 -13.55
N ASP A 190 -1.62 -14.65 -12.97
CA ASP A 190 -2.52 -13.67 -13.58
C ASP A 190 -1.74 -12.40 -13.99
N ALA A 191 -0.88 -11.87 -13.12
CA ALA A 191 -0.02 -10.74 -13.46
C ALA A 191 0.88 -11.10 -14.67
N LEU A 192 1.52 -12.26 -14.63
CA LEU A 192 2.47 -12.65 -15.66
C LEU A 192 1.84 -12.87 -17.04
N GLU A 193 0.61 -13.37 -17.10
CA GLU A 193 -0.13 -13.57 -18.35
C GLU A 193 -0.68 -12.25 -18.94
N ASN A 194 -0.80 -11.22 -18.11
CA ASN A 194 -1.41 -9.94 -18.48
C ASN A 194 -0.40 -8.79 -18.63
N VAL A 195 0.87 -9.02 -18.29
CA VAL A 195 1.93 -8.03 -18.48
C VAL A 195 2.44 -8.05 -19.92
N LYS A 196 2.69 -6.86 -20.47
CA LYS A 196 3.32 -6.70 -21.76
C LYS A 196 4.73 -7.30 -21.77
N ARG A 197 5.17 -7.82 -22.92
CA ARG A 197 6.58 -8.21 -23.12
C ARG A 197 7.50 -7.02 -22.82
N GLY A 198 8.49 -7.22 -21.95
CA GLY A 198 9.39 -6.18 -21.44
C GLY A 198 8.82 -5.33 -20.28
N GLY A 199 7.57 -5.60 -19.87
CA GLY A 199 6.89 -4.91 -18.79
C GLY A 199 7.40 -5.28 -17.40
N ARG A 200 6.71 -4.78 -16.37
CA ARG A 200 7.13 -4.93 -14.98
C ARG A 200 5.98 -5.20 -14.02
N ILE A 201 6.27 -5.97 -12.98
CA ILE A 201 5.31 -6.36 -11.94
C ILE A 201 5.87 -5.88 -10.60
N GLY A 202 5.12 -5.04 -9.90
CA GLY A 202 5.37 -4.63 -8.52
C GLY A 202 4.49 -5.44 -7.59
N VAL A 203 5.10 -6.26 -6.75
CA VAL A 203 4.41 -7.12 -5.79
C VAL A 203 4.33 -6.38 -4.46
N VAL A 204 3.11 -6.07 -4.03
CA VAL A 204 2.82 -5.37 -2.77
C VAL A 204 2.13 -6.29 -1.77
N ALA A 205 1.45 -7.34 -2.24
CA ALA A 205 0.69 -8.21 -1.38
C ALA A 205 1.55 -9.19 -0.57
N TRP A 206 0.94 -9.69 0.50
CA TRP A 206 1.43 -10.82 1.27
C TRP A 206 0.60 -12.06 0.94
N TYR A 207 1.28 -13.16 0.70
CA TYR A 207 0.66 -14.45 0.40
C TYR A 207 0.58 -15.31 1.66
N ALA A 208 -0.47 -16.14 1.78
CA ALA A 208 -0.60 -17.08 2.90
C ALA A 208 0.43 -18.23 2.86
N GLY A 209 1.04 -18.46 1.70
CA GLY A 209 2.08 -19.46 1.47
C GLY A 209 2.77 -19.23 0.13
N PRO A 210 3.67 -20.15 -0.28
CA PRO A 210 4.28 -20.10 -1.61
C PRO A 210 3.24 -20.04 -2.72
N VAL A 211 3.58 -19.37 -3.83
CA VAL A 211 2.75 -19.28 -5.02
C VAL A 211 3.46 -19.89 -6.23
N GLU A 212 2.68 -20.54 -7.09
CA GLU A 212 3.17 -21.11 -8.34
C GLU A 212 3.05 -20.06 -9.46
N MET A 213 4.08 -19.96 -10.30
CA MET A 213 4.06 -19.14 -11.52
C MET A 213 5.02 -19.70 -12.58
N ASP A 214 4.71 -19.50 -13.86
CA ASP A 214 5.55 -19.93 -14.98
C ASP A 214 6.76 -18.99 -15.18
N MET A 215 7.86 -19.27 -14.50
CA MET A 215 9.10 -18.51 -14.68
C MET A 215 9.66 -18.54 -16.11
N ASN A 216 9.35 -19.56 -16.92
CA ASN A 216 9.77 -19.57 -18.33
C ASN A 216 9.00 -18.52 -19.13
N LEU A 217 7.73 -18.24 -18.80
CA LEU A 217 7.00 -17.12 -19.39
C LEU A 217 7.65 -15.78 -19.01
N ALA A 218 8.03 -15.59 -17.75
CA ALA A 218 8.72 -14.38 -17.30
C ALA A 218 10.04 -14.15 -18.05
N VAL A 219 10.87 -15.19 -18.20
CA VAL A 219 12.13 -15.12 -18.93
C VAL A 219 11.91 -14.84 -20.42
N ARG A 220 11.02 -15.59 -21.10
CA ARG A 220 10.74 -15.42 -22.54
C ARG A 220 10.13 -14.06 -22.88
N SER A 221 9.43 -13.46 -21.93
CA SER A 221 8.80 -12.15 -22.07
C SER A 221 9.65 -11.01 -21.51
N ASN A 222 10.86 -11.27 -21.00
CA ASN A 222 11.75 -10.28 -20.38
C ASN A 222 11.05 -9.42 -19.31
N VAL A 223 10.30 -10.08 -18.42
CA VAL A 223 9.53 -9.42 -17.36
C VAL A 223 10.41 -9.14 -16.15
N ARG A 224 10.28 -7.93 -15.58
CA ARG A 224 10.95 -7.55 -14.33
C ARG A 224 9.96 -7.64 -13.16
N ILE A 225 10.35 -8.31 -12.08
CA ILE A 225 9.50 -8.51 -10.89
C ILE A 225 10.16 -7.82 -9.69
N TYR A 226 9.44 -6.95 -9.01
CA TYR A 226 9.90 -6.16 -7.89
C TYR A 226 9.06 -6.44 -6.65
N ALA A 227 9.65 -7.04 -5.62
CA ALA A 227 8.97 -7.28 -4.35
C ALA A 227 9.16 -6.09 -3.40
N ALA A 228 8.07 -5.43 -3.05
CA ALA A 228 8.08 -4.27 -2.16
C ALA A 228 7.80 -4.69 -0.72
N ARG A 229 8.67 -4.27 0.20
CA ARG A 229 8.47 -4.45 1.65
C ARG A 229 8.23 -3.10 2.31
N GLY A 230 7.08 -2.97 2.95
CA GLY A 230 6.71 -1.79 3.73
C GLY A 230 6.58 -0.55 2.85
N GLU A 231 7.00 0.59 3.40
CA GLU A 231 6.73 1.93 2.91
C GLU A 231 8.02 2.77 2.76
N GLY A 232 9.07 2.12 2.23
CA GLY A 232 10.42 2.67 2.09
C GLY A 232 10.49 3.96 1.26
N GLY A 233 11.66 4.61 1.24
CA GLY A 233 11.92 5.75 0.35
C GLY A 233 11.18 7.04 0.73
N MET A 234 10.87 7.25 2.01
CA MET A 234 10.07 8.40 2.50
C MET A 234 8.66 8.47 1.89
N ASN A 235 8.12 7.34 1.45
CA ASN A 235 6.84 7.32 0.75
C ASN A 235 5.65 7.66 1.63
N CYS A 236 5.77 7.57 2.96
CA CYS A 236 4.78 8.13 3.88
C CYS A 236 4.66 9.65 3.70
N GLY A 237 5.78 10.37 3.65
CA GLY A 237 5.78 11.82 3.43
C GLY A 237 5.23 12.22 2.06
N ARG A 238 5.63 11.49 1.01
CA ARG A 238 5.11 11.71 -0.36
C ARG A 238 3.61 11.42 -0.46
N SER A 239 3.16 10.34 0.16
CA SER A 239 1.73 9.99 0.20
C SER A 239 0.93 11.05 0.94
N LEU A 240 1.44 11.52 2.09
CA LEU A 240 0.81 12.59 2.86
C LEU A 240 0.67 13.88 2.04
N ALA A 241 1.71 14.25 1.27
CA ALA A 241 1.66 15.40 0.39
C ALA A 241 0.59 15.24 -0.72
N LEU A 242 0.50 14.06 -1.33
CA LEU A 242 -0.53 13.75 -2.34
C LEU A 242 -1.95 13.75 -1.75
N MET A 243 -2.12 13.22 -0.54
CA MET A 243 -3.41 13.27 0.19
C MET A 243 -3.81 14.72 0.50
N SER A 244 -2.88 15.53 1.02
CA SER A 244 -3.11 16.94 1.33
C SER A 244 -3.48 17.75 0.08
N ALA A 245 -2.90 17.41 -1.08
CA ALA A 245 -3.21 18.00 -2.36
C ALA A 245 -4.53 17.47 -3.00
N GLY A 246 -5.28 16.62 -2.30
CA GLY A 246 -6.53 16.02 -2.78
C GLY A 246 -6.35 15.03 -3.94
N LYS A 247 -5.13 14.54 -4.17
CA LYS A 247 -4.82 13.56 -5.24
C LYS A 247 -5.10 12.12 -4.79
N LEU A 248 -5.09 11.88 -3.49
CA LEU A 248 -5.43 10.59 -2.88
C LEU A 248 -6.54 10.83 -1.85
N VAL A 249 -7.68 10.19 -2.05
CA VAL A 249 -8.86 10.28 -1.18
C VAL A 249 -8.97 8.99 -0.37
N ALA A 250 -9.05 9.12 0.96
CA ALA A 250 -9.08 8.00 1.89
C ALA A 250 -10.50 7.57 2.28
N ASP A 251 -11.42 8.52 2.44
CA ASP A 251 -12.72 8.29 3.08
C ASP A 251 -13.55 7.15 2.45
N PRO A 252 -13.63 6.99 1.11
CA PRO A 252 -14.37 5.87 0.51
C PRO A 252 -13.81 4.47 0.82
N ILE A 253 -12.58 4.39 1.35
CA ILE A 253 -11.89 3.14 1.67
C ILE A 253 -12.12 2.76 3.15
N ILE A 254 -12.30 3.75 4.02
CA ILE A 254 -12.52 3.57 5.46
C ILE A 254 -13.99 3.22 5.67
N SER A 255 -14.24 1.98 6.06
CA SER A 255 -15.57 1.37 5.95
C SER A 255 -16.28 1.19 7.29
N HIS A 256 -15.52 1.04 8.37
CA HIS A 256 -16.06 0.77 9.71
C HIS A 256 -15.20 1.48 10.75
N HIS A 257 -15.84 1.85 11.84
CA HIS A 257 -15.27 2.67 12.90
C HIS A 257 -15.64 2.05 14.24
N PHE A 258 -14.66 1.93 15.12
CA PHE A 258 -14.84 1.38 16.46
C PHE A 258 -14.05 2.22 17.46
N ALA A 259 -14.50 2.29 18.71
CA ALA A 259 -13.68 2.77 19.80
C ALA A 259 -12.67 1.69 20.24
N LEU A 260 -11.61 2.08 20.97
CA LEU A 260 -10.58 1.15 21.45
C LEU A 260 -11.14 0.03 22.36
N ASP A 261 -12.16 0.32 23.17
CA ASP A 261 -12.82 -0.66 24.03
C ASP A 261 -13.66 -1.69 23.24
N GLN A 262 -13.95 -1.42 21.96
CA GLN A 262 -14.62 -2.32 21.02
C GLN A 262 -13.64 -3.11 20.14
N ILE A 263 -12.36 -3.22 20.54
CA ILE A 263 -11.31 -3.83 19.73
C ILE A 263 -11.66 -5.26 19.25
N ASN A 264 -12.33 -6.07 20.09
CA ASN A 264 -12.72 -7.43 19.71
C ASN A 264 -13.72 -7.43 18.54
N ASP A 265 -14.73 -6.55 18.58
CA ASP A 265 -15.72 -6.41 17.50
C ASP A 265 -15.08 -5.84 16.23
N ALA A 266 -14.12 -4.94 16.38
CA ALA A 266 -13.35 -4.40 15.27
C ALA A 266 -12.56 -5.49 14.53
N PHE A 267 -11.85 -6.35 15.27
CA PHE A 267 -11.11 -7.46 14.69
C PHE A 267 -12.02 -8.53 14.10
N ASP A 268 -13.11 -8.89 14.78
CA ASP A 268 -14.10 -9.82 14.24
C ASP A 268 -14.72 -9.30 12.94
N THR A 269 -15.07 -8.01 12.88
CA THR A 269 -15.54 -7.33 11.66
C THR A 269 -14.51 -7.39 10.54
N TYR A 270 -13.23 -7.13 10.85
CA TYR A 270 -12.14 -7.18 9.89
C TYR A 270 -11.88 -8.59 9.35
N VAL A 271 -11.68 -9.57 10.24
CA VAL A 271 -11.34 -10.97 9.89
C VAL A 271 -12.48 -11.64 9.14
N ASN A 272 -13.70 -11.52 9.64
CA ASN A 272 -14.89 -12.15 9.03
C ASN A 272 -15.53 -11.29 7.94
N ARG A 273 -14.94 -10.12 7.65
CA ARG A 273 -15.38 -9.19 6.59
C ARG A 273 -16.86 -8.81 6.70
N LYS A 274 -17.38 -8.68 7.92
CA LYS A 274 -18.77 -8.29 8.20
C LYS A 274 -19.06 -6.95 7.53
N GLY A 275 -20.27 -6.80 6.97
CA GLY A 275 -20.65 -5.56 6.27
C GLY A 275 -19.76 -5.17 5.10
N ASN A 276 -19.05 -6.13 4.46
CA ASN A 276 -18.06 -5.85 3.43
C ASN A 276 -16.86 -4.99 3.92
N ALA A 277 -16.43 -5.19 5.17
CA ALA A 277 -15.29 -4.46 5.74
C ALA A 277 -14.07 -4.43 4.81
N LEU A 278 -13.60 -3.22 4.52
CA LEU A 278 -12.48 -2.92 3.62
C LEU A 278 -11.29 -2.40 4.41
N LYS A 279 -11.47 -1.29 5.12
CA LYS A 279 -10.57 -0.78 6.16
C LYS A 279 -11.39 -0.48 7.41
N VAL A 280 -10.92 -0.95 8.55
CA VAL A 280 -11.54 -0.73 9.86
C VAL A 280 -10.65 0.24 10.64
N ALA A 281 -11.21 1.36 11.09
CA ALA A 281 -10.53 2.36 11.90
C ALA A 281 -10.90 2.17 13.38
N ILE A 282 -9.90 2.29 14.26
CA ILE A 282 -10.10 2.28 15.71
C ILE A 282 -9.72 3.66 16.24
N HIS A 283 -10.64 4.27 16.97
CA HIS A 283 -10.52 5.60 17.56
C HIS A 283 -10.13 5.50 19.04
N ILE A 284 -9.25 6.40 19.45
CA ILE A 284 -8.63 6.47 20.78
C ILE A 284 -8.80 7.89 21.32
#